data_AF-A0A7J0GFZ6-F1
#
_entry.id   AF-A0A7J0GFZ6-F1
#
_cell.length_a   1.000
_cell.length_b   1.000
_cell.length_c   1.000
_cell.angle_alpha   90.00
_cell.angle_beta   90.00
_cell.angle_gamma   90.00
#
_symmetry.space_group_name_H-M   'P 1'
#
loop_
_entity.id
_entity.type
_entity.pdbx_description
1 polymer ?
#
loop_
_entity_poly.entity_id
_entity_poly.type
_entity_poly.pdbx_seq_one_letter_code
_entity_poly.pdbx_strand_id
1 'polypeptide(L)'
;MDTSCSAQSLTFYDFLDRMRNPASLDLVRSIKSFIVSFSFYLANPENDGKRLQDFLLTMEAAIRDHPLWAGASEEEIDCAIEVIV
;
A
#
# COMPACT_ATOMS: atom_id res chain seq x y z
N MET A 1 26.83 1.36 -9.52
CA MET A 1 25.93 1.51 -8.36
C MET A 1 24.55 1.33 -8.94
N ASP A 2 24.09 0.09 -9.12
CA ASP A 2 22.92 -0.22 -9.97
C ASP A 2 22.07 -1.35 -9.36
N THR A 3 22.00 -1.44 -8.03
CA THR A 3 21.25 -2.51 -7.33
C THR A 3 19.77 -2.15 -7.09
N SER A 4 19.33 -0.93 -7.43
CA SER A 4 17.99 -0.44 -7.04
C SER A 4 16.83 -1.01 -7.88
N CYS A 5 17.01 -1.23 -9.18
CA CYS A 5 15.90 -1.63 -10.08
C CYS A 5 15.47 -3.10 -9.90
N SER A 6 16.42 -4.00 -9.63
CA SER A 6 16.14 -5.42 -9.42
C SER A 6 15.52 -5.73 -8.05
N ALA A 7 15.88 -4.95 -7.03
CA ALA A 7 15.28 -5.09 -5.69
C ALA A 7 13.83 -4.58 -5.67
N GLN A 8 13.54 -3.45 -6.32
CA GLN A 8 12.18 -2.88 -6.41
C GLN A 8 11.21 -3.75 -7.20
N SER A 9 11.68 -4.40 -8.26
CA SER A 9 10.84 -5.34 -9.02
C SER A 9 10.49 -6.57 -8.18
N LEU A 10 11.44 -7.10 -7.39
CA LEU A 10 11.18 -8.20 -6.46
C LEU A 10 10.13 -7.81 -5.40
N THR A 11 10.29 -6.65 -4.76
CA THR A 11 9.35 -6.18 -3.72
C THR A 11 7.95 -5.91 -4.27
N PHE A 12 7.84 -5.46 -5.53
CA PHE A 12 6.54 -5.32 -6.19
C PHE A 12 5.83 -6.66 -6.41
N TYR A 13 6.53 -7.69 -6.93
CA TYR A 13 5.92 -9.00 -7.12
C TYR A 13 5.57 -9.68 -5.80
N ASP A 14 6.42 -9.54 -4.78
CA ASP A 14 6.15 -10.04 -3.43
C ASP A 14 4.92 -9.36 -2.82
N PHE A 15 4.78 -8.04 -3.00
CA PHE A 15 3.58 -7.31 -2.63
C PHE A 15 2.34 -7.86 -3.35
N LEU A 16 2.40 -8.03 -4.67
CA LEU A 16 1.27 -8.57 -5.43
C LEU A 16 0.89 -9.99 -4.99
N ASP A 17 1.86 -10.84 -4.71
CA ASP A 17 1.61 -12.20 -4.23
C ASP A 17 0.95 -12.20 -2.85
N ARG A 18 1.39 -11.34 -1.93
CA ARG A 18 0.72 -11.13 -0.64
C ARG A 18 -0.72 -10.61 -0.84
N MET A 19 -0.93 -9.68 -1.77
CA MET A 19 -2.27 -9.12 -2.09
C MET A 19 -3.20 -10.09 -2.86
N ARG A 20 -2.66 -11.17 -3.43
CA ARG A 20 -3.46 -12.27 -4.01
C ARG A 20 -3.91 -13.29 -2.98
N ASN A 21 -3.29 -13.30 -1.81
CA ASN A 21 -3.67 -14.20 -0.72
C ASN A 21 -5.06 -13.81 -0.17
N PRO A 22 -5.99 -14.76 0.02
CA PRO A 22 -7.31 -14.49 0.59
C PRO A 22 -7.28 -13.78 1.96
N ALA A 23 -6.22 -13.93 2.74
CA ALA A 23 -6.07 -13.23 4.01
C ALA A 23 -5.94 -11.70 3.84
N SER A 24 -5.40 -11.22 2.72
CA SER A 24 -5.24 -9.79 2.42
C SER A 24 -6.52 -9.11 1.91
N LEU A 25 -7.62 -9.85 1.80
CA LEU A 25 -8.80 -9.41 1.04
C LEU A 25 -9.40 -8.11 1.58
N ASP A 26 -9.36 -7.90 2.90
CA ASP A 26 -9.82 -6.65 3.51
C ASP A 26 -8.90 -5.45 3.20
N LEU A 27 -7.58 -5.65 3.08
CA LEU A 27 -6.65 -4.63 2.58
C LEU A 27 -6.98 -4.27 1.12
N VAL A 28 -7.17 -5.28 0.26
CA VAL A 28 -7.54 -5.09 -1.15
C VAL A 28 -8.87 -4.33 -1.27
N ARG A 29 -9.87 -4.66 -0.45
CA ARG A 29 -11.14 -3.94 -0.40
C ARG A 29 -10.96 -2.50 0.04
N SER A 30 -10.16 -2.26 1.07
CA SER A 30 -9.87 -0.92 1.58
C SER A 30 -9.25 -0.04 0.50
N ILE A 31 -8.23 -0.53 -0.22
CA ILE A 31 -7.59 0.18 -1.35
C ILE A 31 -8.60 0.49 -2.46
N LYS A 32 -9.36 -0.51 -2.92
CA LYS A 32 -10.37 -0.30 -3.97
C LYS A 32 -11.44 0.70 -3.55
N SER A 33 -11.91 0.60 -2.31
CA SER A 33 -12.91 1.52 -1.75
C SER A 33 -12.36 2.94 -1.68
N PHE A 34 -11.10 3.10 -1.26
CA PHE A 34 -10.44 4.40 -1.24
C PHE A 34 -10.40 5.00 -2.65
N ILE A 35 -9.89 4.28 -3.66
CA ILE A 35 -9.79 4.76 -5.05
C ILE A 35 -11.15 5.21 -5.61
N VAL A 36 -12.18 4.39 -5.42
CA VAL A 36 -13.55 4.71 -5.85
C VAL A 36 -14.05 5.95 -5.13
N SER A 37 -13.87 6.01 -3.80
CA SER A 37 -14.29 7.16 -3.01
C SER A 37 -13.54 8.43 -3.40
N PHE A 38 -12.24 8.35 -3.69
CA PHE A 38 -11.38 9.48 -4.01
C PHE A 38 -11.77 10.08 -5.36
N SER A 39 -12.07 9.21 -6.34
CA SER A 39 -12.51 9.59 -7.69
C SER A 39 -13.93 10.17 -7.73
N PHE A 40 -14.71 10.03 -6.66
CA PHE A 40 -16.10 10.50 -6.60
C PHE A 40 -16.23 11.98 -6.21
N TYR A 41 -15.25 12.54 -5.51
CA TYR A 41 -15.30 13.94 -5.04
C TYR A 41 -14.68 14.89 -6.07
N LEU A 42 -15.13 16.15 -6.04
CA LEU A 42 -14.51 17.23 -6.80
C LEU A 42 -13.10 17.48 -6.27
N ALA A 43 -12.15 17.63 -7.19
CA ALA A 43 -10.74 17.86 -6.87
C ALA A 43 -10.57 19.06 -5.94
N ASN A 44 -9.92 18.82 -4.80
CA ASN A 44 -9.54 19.81 -3.81
C ASN A 44 -8.13 19.48 -3.32
N PRO A 45 -7.08 20.10 -3.89
CA PRO A 45 -5.69 19.69 -3.68
C PRO A 45 -5.26 19.62 -2.20
N GLU A 46 -5.76 20.54 -1.36
CA GLU A 46 -5.41 20.59 0.07
C GLU A 46 -6.06 19.44 0.85
N ASN A 47 -7.34 19.15 0.57
CA ASN A 47 -8.06 18.07 1.23
C ASN A 47 -7.69 16.69 0.68
N ASP A 48 -7.42 16.61 -0.62
CA ASP A 48 -7.04 15.38 -1.33
C ASP A 48 -5.68 14.87 -0.84
N GLY A 49 -4.70 15.77 -0.68
CA GLY A 49 -3.39 15.44 -0.13
C GLY A 49 -3.47 14.90 1.30
N LYS A 50 -4.22 15.59 2.17
CA LYS A 50 -4.43 15.13 3.55
C LYS A 50 -5.13 13.77 3.61
N ARG A 51 -6.18 13.60 2.82
CA ARG A 51 -6.97 12.35 2.78
C ARG A 51 -6.17 11.17 2.25
N LEU A 52 -5.28 11.39 1.28
CA LEU A 52 -4.33 10.38 0.82
C LEU A 52 -3.32 10.04 1.92
N GLN A 53 -2.72 11.02 2.57
CA GLN A 53 -1.78 10.78 3.68
C GLN A 53 -2.43 10.00 4.82
N ASP A 54 -3.62 10.39 5.26
CA ASP A 54 -4.37 9.69 6.32
C ASP A 54 -4.65 8.23 5.94
N PHE A 55 -4.98 7.97 4.67
CA PHE A 55 -5.19 6.64 4.15
C PHE A 55 -3.91 5.80 4.14
N LEU A 56 -2.78 6.36 3.66
CA LEU A 56 -1.50 5.66 3.62
C LEU A 56 -0.99 5.31 5.02
N LEU A 57 -1.09 6.23 5.99
CA LEU A 57 -0.73 5.95 7.39
C LEU A 57 -1.58 4.83 7.99
N THR A 58 -2.88 4.82 7.68
CA THR A 58 -3.78 3.76 8.12
C THR A 58 -3.41 2.41 7.47
N MET A 59 -3.06 2.44 6.18
CA MET A 59 -2.67 1.24 5.45
C MET A 59 -1.33 0.68 5.93
N GLU A 60 -0.37 1.54 6.24
CA GLU A 60 0.93 1.19 6.81
C GLU A 60 0.78 0.48 8.15
N ALA A 61 -0.03 1.03 9.06
CA ALA A 61 -0.35 0.37 10.32
C ALA A 61 -1.04 -0.99 10.09
N ALA A 62 -2.00 -1.04 9.17
CA ALA A 62 -2.71 -2.28 8.85
C ALA A 62 -1.79 -3.35 8.25
N ILE A 63 -0.83 -2.96 7.40
CA ILE A 63 0.16 -3.86 6.80
C ILE A 63 1.14 -4.36 7.87
N ARG A 64 1.65 -3.49 8.75
CA ARG A 64 2.55 -3.88 9.85
C ARG A 64 1.93 -4.92 10.78
N ASP A 65 0.64 -4.77 11.08
CA ASP A 65 -0.10 -5.71 11.95
C ASP A 65 -0.58 -6.97 11.19
N HIS A 66 -0.42 -7.04 9.87
CA HIS A 66 -0.98 -8.11 9.07
C HIS A 66 -0.11 -9.39 9.11
N PRO A 67 -0.70 -10.60 9.30
CA PRO A 67 0.06 -11.86 9.36
C PRO A 67 0.92 -12.16 8.11
N LEU A 68 0.52 -11.66 6.94
CA LEU A 68 1.29 -11.83 5.69
C LEU A 68 2.57 -10.97 5.63
N TRP A 69 2.69 -9.97 6.50
CA TRP A 69 3.88 -9.13 6.66
C TRP A 69 4.59 -9.41 7.99
N ALA A 70 4.23 -10.49 8.67
CA ALA A 70 4.91 -10.90 9.90
C ALA A 70 6.41 -11.15 9.61
N GLY A 71 7.27 -10.35 10.24
CA GLY A 71 8.72 -10.41 10.06
C GLY A 71 9.27 -9.67 8.84
N ALA A 72 8.44 -8.89 8.14
CA ALA A 72 8.91 -7.99 7.08
C ALA A 72 9.82 -6.90 7.68
N SER A 73 10.84 -6.49 6.93
CA SER A 73 11.68 -5.35 7.29
C SER A 73 10.94 -4.02 7.09
N GLU A 74 11.42 -2.94 7.70
CA GLU A 74 10.86 -1.60 7.45
C GLU A 74 10.94 -1.22 5.97
N GLU A 75 12.02 -1.59 5.28
CA GLU A 75 12.16 -1.34 3.84
C GLU A 75 11.12 -2.11 3.00
N GLU A 76 10.74 -3.33 3.41
CA GLU A 76 9.67 -4.08 2.76
C GLU A 76 8.29 -3.44 3.00
N ILE A 77 8.07 -2.87 4.18
CA ILE A 77 6.85 -2.14 4.52
C ILE A 77 6.78 -0.84 3.71
N ASP A 78 7.86 -0.07 3.67
CA ASP A 78 7.96 1.18 2.89
C ASP A 78 7.73 0.91 1.41
N CYS A 79 8.35 -0.14 0.84
CA CYS A 79 8.11 -0.56 -0.54
C CYS A 79 6.63 -0.91 -0.77
N ALA A 80 5.99 -1.61 0.17
CA ALA A 80 4.57 -1.96 0.04
C ALA A 80 3.67 -0.73 0.01
N ILE A 81 4.00 0.32 0.76
CA ILE A 81 3.28 1.59 0.74
C ILE A 81 3.55 2.39 -0.52
N GLU A 82 4.80 2.42 -1.01
CA GLU A 82 5.15 3.05 -2.28
C GLU A 82 4.37 2.45 -3.47
N VAL A 83 4.10 1.14 -3.46
CA VAL A 83 3.32 0.47 -4.52
C VAL A 83 1.84 0.87 -4.53
N ILE A 84 1.30 1.39 -3.42
CA ILE A 84 -0.10 1.80 -3.30
C ILE A 84 -0.34 3.21 -3.88
N VAL A 85 0.71 4.03 -3.94
CA VAL A 85 0.68 5.42 -4.44
C VAL A 85 0.82 5.46 -5.96
#